data_AF-Q5BG52-F1
#
_entry.id   AF-Q5BG52-F1
#
_cell.length_a   1.000
_cell.length_b   1.000
_cell.length_c   1.000
_cell.angle_alpha   90.00
_cell.angle_beta   90.00
_cell.angle_gamma   90.00
#
_symmetry.space_group_name_H-M   'P 1'
#
loop_
_entity.id
_entity.type
_entity.pdbx_description
1 polymer ?
#
loop_
_entity_poly.entity_id
_entity_poly.type
_entity_poly.pdbx_seq_one_letter_code
_entity_poly.pdbx_strand_id
1 'polypeptide(L)'
;MWQYLRYCLTQSSPVCHQDLPQECHETADTSPVYPLQNSTAGEDTVAFRFDSGAYTTQTSAGAGYRGDAAAAKFFKEIAREFYGDTVEQVYGYIYGGSGGSLQTVGAIENTIGVWDRGLALIQAIPISNPDNFCIRALAGLVLGEKADQVIDGVQPGGSGNAFAGHEEAERLVLLEATALGMPWLAGKISRARQTYLEAFRPGRS
;
A
#
# COMPACT_ATOMS: atom_id res chain seq x y z
N MET A 1 -1.00 11.33 -14.37
CA MET A 1 -1.69 12.01 -15.50
C MET A 1 -0.88 13.17 -16.10
N TRP A 2 -0.38 14.12 -15.30
CA TRP A 2 0.46 15.24 -15.79
C TRP A 2 1.88 14.85 -16.26
N GLN A 3 2.45 13.72 -15.82
CA GLN A 3 3.77 13.26 -16.27
C GLN A 3 3.74 12.63 -17.67
N TYR A 4 2.66 11.94 -18.04
CA TYR A 4 2.54 11.27 -19.35
C TYR A 4 2.30 12.25 -20.50
N LEU A 5 1.45 13.27 -20.27
CA LEU A 5 1.24 14.36 -21.21
C LEU A 5 2.55 15.14 -21.44
N ARG A 6 3.41 15.28 -20.42
CA ARG A 6 4.76 15.85 -20.59
C ARG A 6 5.72 14.92 -21.32
N TYR A 7 5.73 13.62 -21.03
CA TYR A 7 6.68 12.70 -21.64
C TYR A 7 6.49 12.59 -23.16
N CYS A 8 5.24 12.45 -23.63
CA CYS A 8 4.92 12.45 -25.06
C CYS A 8 5.15 13.82 -25.75
N LEU A 9 5.01 14.95 -25.02
CA LEU A 9 5.20 16.28 -25.60
C LEU A 9 6.66 16.78 -25.59
N THR A 10 7.54 16.20 -24.77
CA THR A 10 8.90 16.72 -24.55
C THR A 10 10.02 15.87 -25.13
N GLN A 11 9.78 14.61 -25.49
CA GLN A 11 10.77 13.78 -26.18
C GLN A 11 10.25 13.28 -27.52
N SER A 12 10.91 13.74 -28.58
CA SER A 12 10.95 13.10 -29.89
C SER A 12 11.62 11.73 -29.77
N SER A 13 10.94 10.77 -29.13
CA SER A 13 11.41 9.40 -29.03
C SER A 13 11.13 8.67 -30.35
N PRO A 14 12.10 7.95 -30.92
CA PRO A 14 11.96 7.29 -32.22
C PRO A 14 10.91 6.17 -32.22
N VAL A 15 10.37 5.78 -31.06
CA VAL A 15 9.30 4.77 -30.91
C VAL A 15 7.92 5.33 -31.30
N CYS A 16 7.76 6.64 -31.44
CA CYS A 16 6.50 7.25 -31.88
C CYS A 16 6.23 7.11 -33.39
N HIS A 17 7.18 6.57 -34.16
CA HIS A 17 7.00 6.36 -35.60
C HIS A 17 6.86 4.86 -35.93
N GLN A 18 5.63 4.52 -36.29
CA GLN A 18 5.21 3.49 -37.27
C GLN A 18 4.57 2.18 -36.82
N ASP A 19 4.59 1.79 -35.55
CA ASP A 19 3.96 0.51 -35.14
C ASP A 19 3.02 0.68 -33.93
N LEU A 20 2.01 1.55 -34.02
CA LEU A 20 0.80 1.27 -33.23
C LEU A 20 0.19 0.00 -33.83
N PRO A 21 0.06 -1.12 -33.08
CA PRO A 21 -0.57 -2.32 -33.61
C PRO A 21 -1.93 -1.92 -34.17
N GLN A 22 -2.13 -2.24 -35.44
CA GLN A 22 -3.13 -1.61 -36.30
C GLN A 22 -4.58 -1.99 -35.98
N GLU A 23 -4.86 -2.51 -34.79
CA GLU A 23 -6.19 -2.83 -34.25
C GLU A 23 -6.01 -3.25 -32.77
N CYS A 24 -6.02 -2.28 -31.84
CA CYS A 24 -6.07 -2.60 -30.41
C CYS A 24 -7.51 -2.98 -30.02
N HIS A 25 -7.98 -4.15 -30.45
CA HIS A 25 -9.33 -4.64 -30.12
C HIS A 25 -9.62 -4.61 -28.62
N GLU A 26 -8.59 -4.71 -27.78
CA GLU A 26 -8.68 -4.73 -26.32
C GLU A 26 -7.57 -3.87 -25.69
N THR A 27 -7.91 -3.13 -24.62
CA THR A 27 -6.91 -2.46 -23.76
C THR A 27 -7.21 -2.70 -22.28
N ALA A 28 -6.23 -2.48 -21.41
CA ALA A 28 -6.35 -2.76 -19.99
C ALA A 28 -5.92 -1.58 -19.11
N ASP A 29 -6.76 -1.25 -18.13
CA ASP A 29 -6.42 -0.45 -16.96
C ASP A 29 -5.84 -1.35 -15.87
N THR A 30 -4.66 -1.00 -15.37
CA THR A 30 -3.98 -1.76 -14.33
C THR A 30 -3.69 -0.89 -13.12
N SER A 31 -4.32 -1.24 -12.00
CA SER A 31 -4.25 -0.47 -10.76
C SER A 31 -3.52 -1.24 -9.66
N PRO A 32 -2.27 -0.84 -9.32
CA PRO A 32 -1.65 -1.29 -8.08
C PRO A 32 -2.32 -0.61 -6.90
N VAL A 33 -2.70 -1.41 -5.90
CA VAL A 33 -3.00 -0.96 -4.54
C VAL A 33 -1.90 -1.43 -3.60
N TYR A 34 -1.84 -0.88 -2.38
CA TYR A 34 -0.78 -1.05 -1.36
C TYR A 34 0.14 -2.28 -1.56
N PRO A 35 1.49 -2.12 -1.50
CA PRO A 35 2.21 -1.22 -0.59
C PRO A 35 2.56 0.17 -1.11
N LEU A 36 2.31 0.46 -2.38
CA LEU A 36 2.62 1.78 -2.95
C LEU A 36 1.50 2.77 -2.60
N GLN A 37 1.78 3.74 -1.73
CA GLN A 37 0.82 4.77 -1.28
C GLN A 37 0.97 6.10 -2.03
N ASN A 38 1.77 6.16 -3.10
CA ASN A 38 1.94 7.36 -3.90
C ASN A 38 1.10 7.29 -5.18
N SER A 39 0.87 8.44 -5.81
CA SER A 39 0.12 8.58 -7.06
C SER A 39 1.03 8.64 -8.30
N THR A 40 2.24 8.07 -8.20
CA THR A 40 3.28 8.12 -9.23
C THR A 40 3.67 6.72 -9.66
N ALA A 41 3.32 6.36 -10.89
CA ALA A 41 3.80 5.13 -11.51
C ALA A 41 5.28 5.29 -11.90
N GLY A 42 6.11 4.29 -11.57
CA GLY A 42 7.50 4.26 -12.02
C GLY A 42 7.61 4.07 -13.54
N GLU A 43 8.72 4.53 -14.12
CA GLU A 43 8.96 4.45 -15.56
C GLU A 43 8.94 2.99 -16.06
N ASP A 44 9.54 2.05 -15.33
CA ASP A 44 9.52 0.63 -15.67
C ASP A 44 8.11 0.04 -15.66
N THR A 45 7.28 0.44 -14.68
CA THR A 45 5.87 0.02 -14.61
C THR A 45 5.11 0.55 -15.81
N VAL A 46 5.32 1.82 -16.15
CA VAL A 46 4.71 2.46 -17.31
C VAL A 46 5.11 1.73 -18.60
N ALA A 47 6.41 1.51 -18.80
CA ALA A 47 6.95 0.87 -20.00
C ALA A 47 6.42 -0.57 -20.14
N PHE A 48 6.49 -1.37 -19.08
CA PHE A 48 5.98 -2.75 -19.11
C PHE A 48 4.49 -2.83 -19.47
N ARG A 49 3.67 -1.90 -18.92
CA ARG A 49 2.23 -1.88 -19.22
C ARG A 49 1.99 -1.49 -20.66
N PHE A 50 2.68 -0.46 -21.15
CA PHE A 50 2.59 -0.03 -22.53
C PHE A 50 2.98 -1.14 -23.51
N ASP A 51 4.10 -1.82 -23.27
CA ASP A 51 4.56 -2.96 -24.08
C ASP A 51 3.56 -4.14 -24.04
N SER A 52 2.71 -4.20 -23.02
CA SER A 52 1.63 -5.19 -22.88
C SER A 52 0.28 -4.72 -23.43
N GLY A 53 0.20 -3.55 -24.08
CA GLY A 53 -1.06 -2.99 -24.59
C GLY A 53 -1.98 -2.37 -23.52
N ALA A 54 -1.43 -2.09 -22.33
CA ALA A 54 -2.14 -1.59 -21.16
C ALA A 54 -1.67 -0.20 -20.74
N TYR A 55 -2.53 0.51 -20.00
CA TYR A 55 -2.13 1.68 -19.23
C TYR A 55 -2.21 1.38 -17.73
N THR A 56 -1.63 2.26 -16.91
CA THR A 56 -1.69 2.13 -15.45
C THR A 56 -2.32 3.34 -14.81
N THR A 57 -3.20 3.07 -13.85
CA THR A 57 -3.77 4.07 -12.96
C THR A 57 -3.27 3.82 -11.56
N GLN A 58 -2.59 4.82 -11.00
CA GLN A 58 -2.07 4.74 -9.64
C GLN A 58 -2.51 5.96 -8.87
N THR A 59 -3.25 5.73 -7.79
CA THR A 59 -3.78 6.79 -6.95
C THR A 59 -3.17 6.75 -5.56
N SER A 60 -3.20 7.89 -4.88
CA SER A 60 -2.93 7.98 -3.45
C SER A 60 -4.23 8.25 -2.70
N ALA A 61 -5.32 7.55 -3.04
CA ALA A 61 -6.65 7.85 -2.54
C ALA A 61 -6.92 7.45 -1.08
N GLY A 62 -5.88 7.04 -0.34
CA GLY A 62 -5.98 6.66 1.06
C GLY A 62 -6.34 5.19 1.26
N ALA A 63 -6.85 4.86 2.44
CA ALA A 63 -7.27 3.50 2.76
C ALA A 63 -8.64 3.16 2.15
N GLY A 64 -8.77 1.96 1.58
CA GLY A 64 -10.01 1.46 0.99
C GLY A 64 -9.89 1.29 -0.52
N TYR A 65 -11.02 1.08 -1.20
CA TYR A 65 -11.06 0.76 -2.64
C TYR A 65 -11.79 1.81 -3.50
N ARG A 66 -12.52 2.74 -2.87
CA ARG A 66 -13.46 3.62 -3.57
C ARG A 66 -12.75 4.64 -4.47
N GLY A 67 -11.61 5.14 -4.02
CA GLY A 67 -10.82 6.10 -4.79
C GLY A 67 -10.21 5.47 -6.04
N ASP A 68 -9.60 4.29 -5.92
CA ASP A 68 -9.08 3.55 -7.06
C ASP A 68 -10.20 3.17 -8.04
N ALA A 69 -11.35 2.74 -7.52
CA ALA A 69 -12.50 2.42 -8.37
C ALA A 69 -13.05 3.64 -9.13
N ALA A 70 -13.08 4.82 -8.48
CA ALA A 70 -13.50 6.06 -9.14
C ALA A 70 -12.49 6.48 -10.21
N ALA A 71 -11.19 6.38 -9.93
CA ALA A 71 -10.14 6.68 -10.89
C ALA A 71 -10.20 5.72 -12.08
N ALA A 72 -10.29 4.42 -11.85
CA ALA A 72 -10.38 3.43 -12.92
C ALA A 72 -11.58 3.69 -13.83
N LYS A 73 -12.77 3.96 -13.27
CA LYS A 73 -13.95 4.35 -14.08
C LYS A 73 -13.66 5.58 -14.93
N PHE A 74 -13.11 6.63 -14.35
CA PHE A 74 -12.81 7.87 -15.05
C PHE A 74 -11.80 7.66 -16.18
N PHE A 75 -10.73 6.90 -15.93
CA PHE A 75 -9.70 6.63 -16.92
C PHE A 75 -10.15 5.67 -18.03
N LYS A 76 -11.05 4.73 -17.74
CA LYS A 76 -11.69 3.91 -18.77
C LYS A 76 -12.47 4.77 -19.77
N GLU A 77 -13.18 5.80 -19.30
CA GLU A 77 -13.85 6.73 -20.22
C GLU A 77 -12.86 7.55 -21.04
N ILE A 78 -11.77 8.04 -20.43
CA ILE A 78 -10.70 8.73 -21.18
C ILE A 78 -10.08 7.81 -22.23
N ALA A 79 -9.81 6.55 -21.88
CA ALA A 79 -9.23 5.59 -22.82
C ALA A 79 -10.17 5.34 -24.01
N ARG A 80 -11.48 5.19 -23.77
CA ARG A 80 -12.48 5.08 -24.84
C ARG A 80 -12.52 6.33 -25.73
N GLU A 81 -12.45 7.52 -25.14
CA GLU A 81 -12.40 8.77 -25.92
C GLU A 81 -11.12 8.88 -26.75
N PHE A 82 -9.98 8.50 -26.17
CA PHE A 82 -8.67 8.63 -26.81
C PHE A 82 -8.46 7.62 -27.94
N TYR A 83 -8.84 6.35 -27.73
CA TYR A 83 -8.68 5.29 -28.71
C TYR A 83 -9.88 5.14 -29.67
N GLY A 84 -11.04 5.72 -29.33
CA GLY A 84 -12.24 5.70 -30.15
C GLY A 84 -12.74 4.28 -30.45
N ASP A 85 -13.30 4.09 -31.65
CA ASP A 85 -13.89 2.81 -32.09
C ASP A 85 -12.87 1.67 -32.28
N THR A 86 -11.57 1.94 -32.10
CA THR A 86 -10.52 0.92 -32.26
C THR A 86 -10.44 -0.03 -31.06
N VAL A 87 -11.00 0.36 -29.91
CA VAL A 87 -11.02 -0.43 -28.67
C VAL A 87 -12.46 -0.86 -28.38
N GLU A 88 -12.73 -2.15 -28.49
CA GLU A 88 -14.06 -2.71 -28.19
C GLU A 88 -14.34 -2.69 -26.68
N GLN A 89 -13.31 -2.97 -25.87
CA GLN A 89 -13.43 -3.05 -24.42
C GLN A 89 -12.16 -2.60 -23.68
N VAL A 90 -12.36 -1.89 -22.55
CA VAL A 90 -11.31 -1.55 -21.59
C VAL A 90 -11.45 -2.42 -20.34
N TYR A 91 -10.58 -3.42 -20.21
CA TYR A 91 -10.55 -4.33 -19.07
C TYR A 91 -9.93 -3.65 -17.84
N GLY A 92 -10.48 -3.89 -16.65
CA GLY A 92 -9.96 -3.39 -15.39
C GLY A 92 -9.29 -4.50 -14.58
N TYR A 93 -8.04 -4.26 -14.20
CA TYR A 93 -7.25 -5.17 -13.38
C TYR A 93 -6.80 -4.45 -12.11
N ILE A 94 -7.07 -5.03 -10.95
CA ILE A 94 -6.59 -4.54 -9.66
C ILE A 94 -5.72 -5.57 -8.97
N TYR A 95 -4.60 -5.15 -8.41
CA TYR A 95 -3.72 -6.05 -7.66
C TYR A 95 -3.02 -5.33 -6.53
N GLY A 96 -2.74 -6.05 -5.45
CA GLY A 96 -2.01 -5.52 -4.32
C GLY A 96 -1.84 -6.57 -3.25
N GLY A 97 -0.95 -6.31 -2.30
CA GLY A 97 -0.64 -7.29 -1.28
C GLY A 97 -0.58 -6.80 0.14
N SER A 98 -0.58 -7.71 1.11
CA SER A 98 -0.71 -7.34 2.52
C SER A 98 -1.96 -6.46 2.74
N GLY A 99 -1.87 -5.22 3.24
CA GLY A 99 -3.01 -4.31 3.34
C GLY A 99 -3.73 -4.04 2.00
N GLY A 100 -3.01 -4.13 0.89
CA GLY A 100 -3.55 -3.97 -0.47
C GLY A 100 -4.42 -5.13 -0.89
N SER A 101 -4.21 -6.33 -0.35
CA SER A 101 -5.08 -7.48 -0.63
C SER A 101 -6.50 -7.25 -0.13
N LEU A 102 -6.68 -6.59 1.02
CA LEU A 102 -7.99 -6.18 1.53
C LEU A 102 -8.65 -5.14 0.63
N GLN A 103 -7.85 -4.24 0.05
CA GLN A 103 -8.35 -3.25 -0.91
C GLN A 103 -8.74 -3.92 -2.22
N THR A 104 -7.94 -4.86 -2.73
CA THR A 104 -8.24 -5.66 -3.92
C THR A 104 -9.54 -6.45 -3.75
N VAL A 105 -9.66 -7.23 -2.67
CA VAL A 105 -10.89 -7.99 -2.36
C VAL A 105 -12.07 -7.06 -2.20
N GLY A 106 -11.93 -6.00 -1.39
CA GLY A 106 -12.97 -5.00 -1.19
C GLY A 106 -13.42 -4.33 -2.49
N ALA A 107 -12.48 -4.04 -3.40
CA ALA A 107 -12.78 -3.46 -4.70
C ALA A 107 -13.61 -4.41 -5.57
N ILE A 108 -13.20 -5.67 -5.68
CA ILE A 108 -13.90 -6.68 -6.51
C ILE A 108 -15.28 -7.00 -5.92
N GLU A 109 -15.42 -7.10 -4.60
CA GLU A 109 -16.69 -7.44 -3.96
C GLU A 109 -17.69 -6.29 -3.91
N ASN A 110 -17.22 -5.03 -3.87
CA ASN A 110 -18.07 -3.87 -3.61
C ASN A 110 -18.17 -2.89 -4.78
N THR A 111 -17.68 -3.26 -5.97
CA THR A 111 -17.83 -2.45 -7.17
C THR A 111 -18.31 -3.30 -8.34
N ILE A 112 -19.12 -2.71 -9.20
CA ILE A 112 -19.72 -3.39 -10.37
C ILE A 112 -19.20 -2.68 -11.62
N GLY A 113 -18.75 -3.46 -12.60
CA GLY A 113 -18.29 -2.97 -13.91
C GLY A 113 -16.97 -2.21 -13.89
N VAL A 114 -16.22 -2.25 -12.78
CA VAL A 114 -14.91 -1.59 -12.66
C VAL A 114 -13.78 -2.54 -12.96
N TRP A 115 -13.79 -3.69 -12.29
CA TRP A 115 -12.71 -4.68 -12.34
C TRP A 115 -13.23 -5.94 -12.98
N ASP A 116 -12.54 -6.39 -14.02
CA ASP A 116 -12.78 -7.68 -14.67
C ASP A 116 -12.00 -8.78 -13.95
N ARG A 117 -10.85 -8.44 -13.36
CA ARG A 117 -10.04 -9.35 -12.56
C ARG A 117 -9.36 -8.61 -11.41
N GLY A 118 -9.02 -9.36 -10.37
CA GLY A 118 -8.00 -8.87 -9.45
C GLY A 118 -7.22 -9.94 -8.73
N LEU A 119 -6.04 -9.54 -8.28
CA LEU A 119 -5.00 -10.41 -7.75
C LEU A 119 -4.59 -9.95 -6.35
N ALA A 120 -5.07 -10.65 -5.34
CA ALA A 120 -4.66 -10.47 -3.96
C ALA A 120 -3.35 -11.22 -3.69
N LEU A 121 -2.25 -10.48 -3.58
CA LEU A 121 -0.92 -11.02 -3.31
C LEU A 121 -0.69 -11.08 -1.79
N ILE A 122 -0.40 -12.23 -1.19
CA ILE A 122 -0.17 -12.31 0.28
C ILE A 122 -1.41 -11.76 1.03
N GLN A 123 -2.50 -12.52 0.98
CA GLN A 123 -3.79 -12.11 1.54
C GLN A 123 -3.68 -11.83 3.05
N ALA A 124 -4.09 -10.64 3.47
CA ALA A 124 -4.29 -10.33 4.87
C ALA A 124 -5.52 -11.05 5.40
N ILE A 125 -5.42 -11.54 6.63
CA ILE A 125 -6.50 -12.23 7.34
C ILE A 125 -6.98 -11.37 8.51
N PRO A 126 -8.15 -11.64 9.11
CA PRO A 126 -8.71 -10.81 10.18
C PRO A 126 -7.76 -10.56 11.37
N ILE A 127 -6.85 -11.51 11.64
CA ILE A 127 -5.84 -11.40 12.71
C ILE A 127 -4.56 -10.67 12.29
N SER A 128 -4.34 -10.44 10.99
CA SER A 128 -3.11 -9.77 10.51
C SER A 128 -2.95 -8.37 11.11
N ASN A 129 -4.03 -7.59 11.24
CA ASN A 129 -3.94 -6.25 11.81
C ASN A 129 -3.74 -6.26 13.34
N PRO A 130 -4.55 -7.01 14.12
CA PRO A 130 -4.33 -7.20 15.55
C PRO A 130 -2.90 -7.66 15.89
N ASP A 131 -2.45 -8.76 15.28
CA ASP A 131 -1.20 -9.44 15.67
C ASP A 131 0.05 -8.67 15.23
N ASN A 132 -0.05 -7.85 14.18
CA ASN A 132 1.11 -7.13 13.66
C ASN A 132 1.11 -5.65 14.03
N PHE A 133 0.01 -4.94 13.86
CA PHE A 133 0.00 -3.48 14.00
C PHE A 133 -0.51 -3.05 15.37
N CYS A 134 -1.61 -3.65 15.84
CA CYS A 134 -2.22 -3.26 17.11
C CYS A 134 -1.32 -3.59 18.30
N ILE A 135 -0.68 -4.78 18.32
CA ILE A 135 0.24 -5.10 19.42
C ILE A 135 1.43 -4.14 19.51
N ARG A 136 1.94 -3.67 18.36
CA ARG A 136 3.07 -2.72 18.31
C ARG A 136 2.64 -1.34 18.81
N ALA A 137 1.43 -0.91 18.45
CA ALA A 137 0.85 0.33 18.96
C ALA A 137 0.59 0.25 20.47
N LEU A 138 0.03 -0.87 20.95
CA LEU A 138 -0.20 -1.12 22.37
C LEU A 138 1.10 -1.15 23.17
N ALA A 139 2.12 -1.87 22.68
CA ALA A 139 3.45 -1.90 23.30
C ALA A 139 4.09 -0.50 23.32
N GLY A 140 3.99 0.26 22.23
CA GLY A 140 4.48 1.65 22.18
C GLY A 140 3.74 2.57 23.16
N LEU A 141 2.43 2.38 23.32
CA LEU A 141 1.59 3.15 24.24
C LEU A 141 1.92 2.85 25.71
N VAL A 142 2.06 1.57 26.06
CA VAL A 142 2.20 1.11 27.45
C VAL A 142 3.65 1.12 27.91
N LEU A 143 4.58 0.69 27.05
CA LEU A 143 6.01 0.53 27.41
C LEU A 143 6.86 1.72 26.96
N GLY A 144 6.29 2.67 26.22
CA GLY A 144 7.04 3.73 25.55
C GLY A 144 7.90 4.59 26.47
N GLU A 145 7.45 4.84 27.71
CA GLU A 145 8.21 5.62 28.70
C GLU A 145 9.36 4.84 29.34
N LYS A 146 9.22 3.52 29.42
CA LYS A 146 10.21 2.61 30.01
C LYS A 146 10.95 1.79 28.95
N ALA A 147 10.92 2.24 27.69
CA ALA A 147 11.54 1.52 26.58
C ALA A 147 13.02 1.26 26.85
N ASP A 148 13.76 2.23 27.42
CA ASP A 148 15.17 2.07 27.76
C ASP A 148 15.44 0.99 28.82
N GLN A 149 14.50 0.77 29.75
CA GLN A 149 14.62 -0.29 30.75
C GLN A 149 14.42 -1.67 30.11
N VAL A 150 13.44 -1.79 29.21
CA VAL A 150 13.24 -3.01 28.41
C VAL A 150 14.49 -3.32 27.58
N ILE A 151 15.10 -2.28 26.98
CA ILE A 151 16.32 -2.40 26.18
C ILE A 151 17.48 -2.89 27.04
N ASP A 152 17.69 -2.29 28.21
CA ASP A 152 18.74 -2.71 29.13
C ASP A 152 18.56 -4.16 29.58
N GLY A 153 17.32 -4.61 29.79
CA GLY A 153 17.03 -5.98 30.17
C GLY A 153 17.39 -7.05 29.14
N VAL A 154 17.56 -6.69 27.86
CA VAL A 154 17.76 -7.65 26.76
C VAL A 154 19.06 -7.47 25.99
N GLN A 155 19.71 -6.31 26.09
CA GLN A 155 20.96 -6.05 25.37
C GLN A 155 22.14 -6.83 25.95
N PRO A 156 23.13 -7.21 25.13
CA PRO A 156 24.35 -7.83 25.63
C PRO A 156 25.03 -6.95 26.69
N GLY A 157 25.29 -7.52 27.87
CA GLY A 157 25.92 -6.80 29.00
C GLY A 157 24.98 -5.93 29.82
N GLY A 158 23.67 -5.90 29.52
CA GLY A 158 22.66 -5.22 30.32
C GLY A 158 22.20 -6.04 31.54
N SER A 159 21.13 -5.60 32.21
CA SER A 159 20.65 -6.21 33.46
C SER A 159 20.15 -7.66 33.33
N GLY A 160 19.82 -8.11 32.11
CA GLY A 160 19.33 -9.48 31.86
C GLY A 160 17.89 -9.73 32.35
N ASN A 161 17.17 -8.70 32.80
CA ASN A 161 15.79 -8.80 33.25
C ASN A 161 14.92 -7.66 32.68
N ALA A 162 14.30 -7.90 31.53
CA ALA A 162 13.40 -6.95 30.86
C ALA A 162 12.10 -6.65 31.60
N PHE A 163 11.74 -7.42 32.64
CA PHE A 163 10.51 -7.24 33.41
C PHE A 163 10.71 -6.45 34.71
N ALA A 164 11.95 -6.08 35.05
CA ALA A 164 12.25 -5.36 36.28
C ALA A 164 11.67 -3.93 36.23
N GLY A 165 11.07 -3.48 37.33
CA GLY A 165 10.53 -2.11 37.44
C GLY A 165 9.22 -1.85 36.67
N HIS A 166 8.65 -2.90 36.07
CA HIS A 166 7.37 -2.82 35.37
C HIS A 166 6.18 -3.14 36.28
N GLU A 167 5.12 -2.34 36.16
CA GLU A 167 3.83 -2.63 36.78
C GLU A 167 3.14 -3.80 36.08
N GLU A 168 2.13 -4.41 36.71
CA GLU A 168 1.52 -5.63 36.20
C GLU A 168 0.98 -5.48 34.77
N ALA A 169 0.33 -4.36 34.45
CA ALA A 169 -0.17 -4.08 33.10
C ALA A 169 0.97 -3.98 32.06
N GLU A 170 2.09 -3.35 32.42
CA GLU A 170 3.27 -3.26 31.54
C GLU A 170 3.90 -4.64 31.33
N ARG A 171 4.01 -5.45 32.39
CA ARG A 171 4.55 -6.82 32.30
C ARG A 171 3.69 -7.70 31.39
N LEU A 172 2.37 -7.61 31.50
CA LEU A 172 1.45 -8.36 30.64
C LEU A 172 1.56 -7.94 29.18
N VAL A 173 1.65 -6.64 28.89
CA VAL A 173 1.84 -6.15 27.52
C VAL A 173 3.20 -6.54 26.96
N LEU A 174 4.27 -6.49 27.76
CA LEU A 174 5.60 -6.94 27.35
C LEU A 174 5.63 -8.44 27.04
N LEU A 175 4.97 -9.25 27.87
CA LEU A 175 4.83 -10.69 27.66
C LEU A 175 4.08 -10.99 26.37
N GLU A 176 2.92 -10.36 26.17
CA GLU A 176 2.07 -10.56 24.98
C GLU A 176 2.79 -10.13 23.70
N ALA A 177 3.42 -8.95 23.71
CA ALA A 177 4.20 -8.46 22.57
C ALA A 177 5.33 -9.41 22.19
N THR A 178 6.03 -9.95 23.19
CA THR A 178 7.08 -10.95 22.99
C THR A 178 6.52 -12.26 22.44
N ALA A 179 5.40 -12.74 22.99
CA ALA A 179 4.74 -13.98 22.56
C ALA A 179 4.28 -13.90 21.09
N LEU A 180 3.84 -12.72 20.64
CA LEU A 180 3.51 -12.42 19.24
C LEU A 180 4.74 -12.19 18.35
N GLY A 181 5.94 -12.48 18.85
CA GLY A 181 7.19 -12.43 18.09
C GLY A 181 7.66 -11.01 17.80
N MET A 182 7.18 -9.99 18.54
CA MET A 182 7.79 -8.67 18.50
C MET A 182 9.23 -8.83 19.01
N PRO A 183 10.25 -8.54 18.18
CA PRO A 183 11.62 -8.65 18.64
C PRO A 183 11.80 -7.69 19.81
N TRP A 184 12.50 -8.13 20.86
CA TRP A 184 12.90 -7.32 22.01
C TRP A 184 13.69 -6.04 21.65
N LEU A 185 14.05 -5.89 20.38
CA LEU A 185 14.83 -4.79 19.83
C LEU A 185 14.07 -3.45 19.93
N ALA A 186 14.37 -2.72 21.02
CA ALA A 186 14.60 -1.28 21.14
C ALA A 186 13.98 -0.36 20.06
N GLY A 187 14.49 -0.45 18.83
CA GLY A 187 14.15 0.47 17.74
C GLY A 187 12.71 0.37 17.25
N LYS A 188 11.98 -0.71 17.54
CA LYS A 188 10.56 -0.84 17.15
C LYS A 188 9.60 -0.25 18.17
N ILE A 189 9.91 -0.30 19.46
CA ILE A 189 9.07 0.28 20.53
C ILE A 189 9.19 1.81 20.50
N SER A 190 10.41 2.35 20.38
CA SER A 190 10.65 3.80 20.27
C SER A 190 10.11 4.40 18.97
N ARG A 191 10.27 3.69 17.83
CA ARG A 191 9.68 4.10 16.54
C ARG A 191 8.16 4.01 16.56
N ALA A 192 7.56 2.99 17.17
CA ALA A 192 6.10 2.91 17.33
C ALA A 192 5.54 4.09 18.13
N ARG A 193 6.24 4.51 19.20
CA ARG A 193 5.90 5.74 19.95
C ARG A 193 6.00 6.99 19.08
N GLN A 194 7.09 7.19 18.33
CA GLN A 194 7.24 8.33 17.42
C GLN A 194 6.12 8.37 16.37
N THR A 195 5.84 7.24 15.71
CA THR A 195 4.76 7.14 14.72
C THR A 195 3.39 7.44 15.34
N TYR A 196 3.12 6.97 16.55
CA TYR A 196 1.88 7.27 17.26
C TYR A 196 1.75 8.76 17.63
N LEU A 197 2.80 9.36 18.18
CA LEU A 197 2.83 10.78 18.54
C LEU A 197 2.74 11.71 17.32
N GLU A 198 3.27 11.28 16.18
CA GLU A 198 3.16 12.01 14.91
C GLU A 198 1.77 11.89 14.29
N ALA A 199 1.14 10.71 14.35
CA ALA A 199 -0.19 10.45 13.81
C ALA A 199 -1.32 11.16 14.60
N PHE A 200 -1.13 11.35 15.91
CA PHE A 200 -2.13 11.95 16.81
C PHE A 200 -1.71 13.31 17.38
N ARG A 201 -0.78 14.01 16.72
CA ARG A 201 -0.37 15.36 17.11
C ARG A 201 -1.58 16.30 17.00
N PRO A 202 -2.03 16.97 18.09
CA PRO A 202 -3.13 17.91 18.01
C PRO A 202 -2.72 19.10 17.12
N GLY A 203 -3.47 19.35 16.02
CA GLY A 203 -3.26 20.51 15.15
C GLY A 203 -3.00 20.24 13.66
N ARG A 204 -3.23 19.02 13.13
CA ARG A 204 -3.41 18.84 11.67
C ARG A 204 -4.89 18.65 11.35
N SER A 205 -5.59 19.77 11.22
CA SER A 205 -6.85 19.93 10.49
C SER A 205 -6.62 20.88 9.33
#